data_AF-A0A660PDC7-F1
#
_entry.id   AF-A0A660PDC7-F1
#
_cell.length_a   1.000
_cell.length_b   1.000
_cell.length_c   1.000
_cell.angle_alpha   90.00
_cell.angle_beta   90.00
_cell.angle_gamma   90.00
#
_symmetry.space_group_name_H-M   'P 1'
#
loop_
_entity.id
_entity.type
_entity.pdbx_description
1 polymer ?
#
loop_
_entity_poly.entity_id
_entity_poly.type
_entity_poly.pdbx_seq_one_letter_code
_entity_poly.pdbx_strand_id
1 'polypeptide(L)' 'MAKKQSFADKASKKKHEKICPICESAVNYVKYVRAERSENGWRYRTSNIGVCKCNHSEVYG' A
#
# COMPACT_ATOMS: atom_id res chain seq x y z
N MET A 1 26.42 17.30 -1.35
CA MET A 1 27.21 16.33 -0.57
C MET A 1 26.44 15.02 -0.47
N ALA A 2 26.82 14.00 -1.26
CA ALA A 2 26.24 12.67 -1.12
C ALA A 2 26.79 12.03 0.17
N LYS A 3 25.92 11.79 1.17
CA LYS A 3 26.32 11.04 2.36
C LYS A 3 26.83 9.67 1.91
N LYS A 4 28.06 9.31 2.30
CA LYS A 4 28.61 7.97 2.05
C LYS A 4 27.67 6.97 2.72
N GLN A 5 26.93 6.18 1.94
CA GLN A 5 26.06 5.13 2.46
C GLN A 5 26.84 3.82 2.39
N SER A 6 27.35 3.36 3.52
CA SER A 6 27.95 2.01 3.58
C SER A 6 26.87 0.95 3.41
N PHE A 7 27.28 -0.30 3.14
CA PHE A 7 26.34 -1.42 3.10
C PHE A 7 25.61 -1.60 4.44
N ALA A 8 26.33 -1.40 5.56
CA ALA A 8 25.75 -1.45 6.90
C ALA A 8 24.68 -0.36 7.12
N ASP A 9 24.91 0.86 6.61
CA ASP A 9 23.92 1.96 6.68
C ASP A 9 22.67 1.72 5.83
N LYS A 10 22.77 0.88 4.79
CA LYS A 10 21.61 0.49 3.97
C LYS A 10 20.85 -0.67 4.60
N ALA A 11 21.54 -1.66 5.17
CA ALA A 11 20.95 -2.80 5.84
C ALA A 11 20.18 -2.41 7.12
N SER A 12 20.66 -1.37 7.82
CA SER A 12 20.03 -0.88 9.06
C SER A 12 18.84 0.05 8.85
N LYS A 13 18.50 0.41 7.61
CA LYS A 13 17.32 1.24 7.32
C LYS A 13 16.05 0.47 7.64
N LYS A 14 15.38 0.87 8.73
CA LYS A 14 14.04 0.40 9.05
C LYS A 14 13.05 0.99 8.05
N LYS A 15 12.17 0.14 7.53
CA LYS A 15 11.07 0.57 6.66
C LYS A 15 10.12 1.45 7.48
N HIS A 16 9.73 2.60 6.93
CA HIS A 16 8.66 3.40 7.52
C HIS A 16 7.32 2.69 7.27
N GLU A 17 6.90 1.88 8.22
CA GLU A 17 5.62 1.19 8.19
C GLU A 17 4.57 2.05 8.90
N LYS A 18 3.40 2.19 8.27
CA LYS A 18 2.25 2.80 8.92
C LYS A 18 1.49 1.69 9.64
N ILE A 19 1.26 1.87 10.92
CA ILE A 19 0.50 0.92 11.74
C ILE A 19 -0.96 1.36 11.74
N CYS A 20 -1.87 0.41 11.53
CA CYS A 20 -3.31 0.66 11.62
C CYS A 20 -3.70 0.89 13.09
N PRO A 21 -4.43 1.96 13.44
CA PRO A 21 -4.81 2.25 14.83
C PRO A 21 -5.84 1.28 15.43
N ILE A 22 -6.46 0.42 14.60
CA ILE A 22 -7.56 -0.47 15.03
C ILE A 22 -7.07 -1.89 15.28
N CYS A 23 -6.29 -2.43 14.34
CA CYS A 23 -5.81 -3.82 14.41
C CYS A 23 -4.31 -3.94 14.72
N GLU A 24 -3.63 -2.80 14.94
CA GLU A 24 -2.19 -2.70 15.25
C GLU A 24 -1.26 -3.39 14.24
N SER A 25 -1.80 -3.81 13.09
CA SER A 25 -1.06 -4.44 12.00
C SER A 25 -0.45 -3.40 11.06
N ALA A 26 0.63 -3.78 10.39
CA ALA A 26 1.24 -2.97 9.34
C ALA A 26 0.27 -2.80 8.15
N VAL A 27 0.10 -1.55 7.70
CA VAL A 27 -0.69 -1.20 6.52
C VAL A 27 0.16 -1.42 5.28
N ASN A 28 -0.27 -2.36 4.44
CA ASN A 28 0.34 -2.64 3.15
C ASN A 28 -0.39 -1.86 2.05
N TYR A 29 0.33 -0.98 1.36
CA TYR A 29 -0.23 -0.27 0.21
C TYR A 29 -0.22 -1.16 -1.02
N VAL A 30 -1.39 -1.43 -1.58
CA VAL A 30 -1.56 -2.23 -2.81
C VAL A 30 -2.22 -1.40 -3.90
N LYS A 31 -1.87 -1.70 -5.14
CA LYS A 31 -2.52 -1.10 -6.31
C LYS A 31 -3.84 -1.83 -6.54
N TYR A 32 -4.93 -1.19 -6.17
CA TYR A 32 -6.29 -1.69 -6.37
C TYR A 32 -6.82 -1.22 -7.73
N VAL A 33 -7.37 -2.15 -8.51
CA VAL A 33 -7.93 -1.87 -9.84
C VAL A 33 -9.38 -2.29 -9.83
N ARG A 34 -10.29 -1.34 -10.06
CA ARG A 34 -11.74 -1.60 -10.14
C ARG A 34 -12.29 -1.23 -11.51
N ALA A 35 -13.17 -2.06 -12.04
CA ALA A 35 -13.92 -1.76 -13.24
C ALA A 35 -15.15 -0.91 -12.88
N GLU A 36 -15.23 0.30 -13.42
CA GLU A 36 -16.37 1.20 -13.31
C GLU A 36 -17.09 1.24 -14.66
N ARG A 37 -18.41 1.10 -14.66
CA ARG A 37 -19.22 1.27 -15.87
C ARG A 37 -19.50 2.75 -16.08
N SER A 38 -19.10 3.26 -17.23
CA SER A 38 -19.42 4.59 -17.74
C SER A 38 -20.50 4.48 -18.82
N GLU A 39 -21.23 5.56 -19.11
CA GLU A 39 -22.21 5.61 -20.21
C GLU A 39 -21.64 5.07 -21.54
N ASN A 40 -20.35 5.30 -21.80
CA ASN A 40 -19.68 4.91 -23.04
C ASN A 40 -18.85 3.62 -22.95
N GLY A 41 -18.97 2.83 -21.87
CA GLY A 41 -18.28 1.54 -21.74
C GLY A 41 -17.62 1.28 -20.38
N TRP A 42 -16.73 0.29 -20.31
CA TRP A 42 -16.01 -0.06 -19.09
C TRP A 42 -14.72 0.75 -18.94
N ARG A 43 -14.49 1.32 -17.76
CA ARG A 43 -13.25 2.01 -17.40
C ARG A 43 -12.60 1.34 -16.20
N TYR A 44 -11.29 1.15 -16.25
CA TYR A 44 -10.54 0.61 -15.11
C TYR A 44 -9.91 1.75 -14.33
N ARG A 45 -10.37 1.95 -13.09
CA ARG A 45 -9.80 2.95 -12.19
C ARG A 45 -8.78 2.29 -11.27
N THR A 46 -7.59 2.85 -11.24
CA THR A 46 -6.49 2.39 -10.38
C THR A 46 -6.31 3.33 -9.20
N SER A 47 -6.29 2.81 -7.99
CA SER A 47 -6.00 3.56 -6.76
C SER A 47 -5.01 2.78 -5.88
N ASN A 48 -4.12 3.50 -5.19
CA ASN A 48 -3.30 2.88 -4.16
C ASN A 48 -4.07 2.92 -2.84
N ILE A 49 -4.45 1.75 -2.33
CA ILE A 49 -5.23 1.62 -1.10
C ILE A 49 -4.35 0.95 -0.04
N GLY A 50 -4.43 1.45 1.20
CA GLY A 50 -3.80 0.81 2.35
C GLY A 50 -4.66 -0.35 2.85
N VAL A 51 -4.09 -1.55 2.88
CA VAL A 51 -4.76 -2.78 3.34
C VAL A 51 -4.13 -3.23 4.65
N CYS A 52 -4.98 -3.55 5.60
CA CYS A 52 -4.65 -4.12 6.90
C CYS A 52 -5.64 -5.24 7.21
N LYS A 53 -5.56 -5.84 8.40
CA LYS A 53 -6.48 -6.92 8.79
C LYS A 53 -7.96 -6.51 8.76
N CYS A 54 -8.28 -5.24 8.99
CA CYS A 54 -9.66 -4.74 9.04
C CYS A 54 -10.38 -4.75 7.69
N ASN A 55 -9.70 -4.37 6.60
CA ASN A 55 -10.28 -4.24 5.26
C ASN A 55 -9.81 -5.32 4.29
N HIS A 56 -9.15 -6.36 4.81
CA HIS A 56 -8.63 -7.45 3.98
C HIS A 56 -9.75 -8.17 3.21
N SER A 57 -10.85 -8.51 3.89
CA SER A 57 -12.00 -9.17 3.27
C SER A 57 -12.67 -8.31 2.20
N GLU A 58 -12.80 -7.00 2.45
CA GLU A 58 -13.41 -6.07 1.50
C GLU A 58 -12.59 -5.89 0.22
N VAL A 59 -11.26 -5.97 0.32
CA VAL A 59 -10.35 -5.69 -0.80
C VAL A 59 -10.01 -6.97 -1.59
N TYR A 60 -9.92 -8.12 -0.92
CA TYR A 60 -9.56 -9.39 -1.58
C TYR A 60 -10.75 -10.30 -1.90
N GLY A 61 -11.90 -10.12 -1.24
CA GLY A 61 -13.05 -11.01 -1.36
C GLY A 61 -12.97 -12.17 -0.38
#